data_AF-A0A3C1JQE5-F1
#
_entry.id   AF-A0A3C1JQE5-F1
#
_cell.length_a   1.000
_cell.length_b   1.000
_cell.length_c   1.000
_cell.angle_alpha   90.00
_cell.angle_beta   90.00
_cell.angle_gamma   90.00
#
_symmetry.space_group_name_H-M   'P 1'
#
loop_
_entity.id
_entity.type
_entity.pdbx_description
1 polymer ?
#
loop_
_entity_poly.entity_id
_entity_poly.type
_entity_poly.pdbx_seq_one_letter_code
_entity_poly.pdbx_strand_id
1 'polypeptide(L)'
;MTGPEASTVGHATETDAHGTAPVRVLIVRHGETQWNADGRIQGQTDVHLSDRGEMQARALVPRLADELIAAVYASDLQRAWRTADLAVEGRLVPVTRDPAWRELAFGEWEGLVYADAAARDPEVASRRLRHPARTAPPGGEHLGDLLDRVRPALQAIQARHAGETVLIATHGGVVRVLGCFFLGLDLDAAWRLTAGNAGLSIVSWWPDGPILESWNDTSHLRGADLEAVPDTGLVRPA
;
A
#
# COMPACT_ATOMS: atom_id res chain seq x y z
N MET A 1 24.37 12.90 37.92
CA MET A 1 23.18 12.21 37.40
C MET A 1 23.01 12.64 35.96
N THR A 2 23.65 11.91 35.06
CA THR A 2 23.62 12.14 33.61
C THR A 2 22.49 11.29 33.04
N GLY A 3 21.51 11.93 32.40
CA GLY A 3 20.39 11.25 31.74
C GLY A 3 20.85 10.44 30.52
N PRO A 4 20.02 9.51 30.02
CA PRO A 4 20.39 8.72 28.86
C PRO A 4 20.30 9.60 27.60
N GLU A 5 21.37 9.59 26.81
CA GLU A 5 21.42 10.18 25.48
C GLU A 5 20.42 9.45 24.58
N ALA A 6 19.52 10.22 23.95
CA ALA A 6 18.69 9.71 22.87
C ALA A 6 19.60 9.37 21.68
N SER A 7 19.70 8.07 21.37
CA SER A 7 20.39 7.57 20.20
C SER A 7 19.57 7.90 18.95
N THR A 8 19.89 9.01 18.30
CA THR A 8 19.37 9.36 16.98
C THR A 8 20.01 8.43 15.95
N VAL A 9 19.32 7.36 15.56
CA VAL A 9 19.74 6.54 14.41
C VAL A 9 19.36 7.28 13.14
N GLY A 10 20.14 8.31 12.79
CA GLY A 10 20.20 8.77 11.42
C GLY A 10 20.75 7.61 10.58
N HIS A 11 19.94 7.07 9.67
CA HIS A 11 20.42 6.09 8.70
C HIS A 11 21.45 6.80 7.81
N ALA A 12 22.73 6.65 8.17
CA ALA A 12 23.82 6.86 7.22
C ALA A 12 23.48 6.02 5.99
N THR A 13 23.64 6.59 4.79
CA THR A 13 23.45 5.87 3.53
C THR A 13 24.38 4.67 3.50
N GLU A 14 23.89 3.52 3.93
CA GLU A 14 24.60 2.25 3.84
C GLU A 14 24.72 1.94 2.35
N THR A 15 25.96 1.88 1.89
CA THR A 15 26.28 1.38 0.56
C THR A 15 26.66 -0.09 0.67
N ASP A 16 26.33 -0.89 -0.34
CA ASP A 16 26.77 -2.27 -0.41
C ASP A 16 28.27 -2.36 -0.72
N ALA A 17 28.80 -3.57 -0.84
CA ALA A 17 30.20 -3.81 -1.19
C ALA A 17 30.62 -3.20 -2.55
N HIS A 18 29.67 -2.78 -3.38
CA HIS A 18 29.89 -2.18 -4.69
C HIS A 18 29.65 -0.66 -4.72
N GLY A 19 29.40 -0.04 -3.56
CA GLY A 19 29.15 1.40 -3.47
C GLY A 19 27.76 1.83 -3.95
N THR A 20 26.83 0.90 -4.09
CA THR A 20 25.43 1.19 -4.44
C THR A 20 24.58 1.37 -3.19
N ALA A 21 23.63 2.30 -3.24
CA ALA A 21 22.71 2.58 -2.13
C ALA A 21 21.29 2.12 -2.48
N PRO A 22 20.51 1.63 -1.50
CA PRO A 22 19.14 1.21 -1.73
C PRO A 22 18.22 2.41 -1.92
N VAL A 23 17.07 2.20 -2.55
CA VAL A 23 15.92 3.10 -2.37
C VAL A 23 15.07 2.55 -1.26
N ARG A 24 14.80 3.34 -0.23
CA ARG A 24 13.94 2.92 0.87
C ARG A 24 12.50 3.34 0.57
N VAL A 25 11.62 2.36 0.34
CA VAL A 25 10.25 2.57 -0.14
C VAL A 25 9.27 2.32 1.00
N LEU A 26 8.54 3.38 1.38
CA LEU A 26 7.47 3.35 2.37
C LEU A 26 6.15 3.24 1.63
N ILE A 27 5.46 2.12 1.78
CA ILE A 27 4.24 1.82 1.05
C ILE A 27 3.06 1.91 2.02
N VAL A 28 2.12 2.79 1.74
CA VAL A 28 0.94 3.04 2.57
C VAL A 28 -0.31 2.62 1.81
N ARG A 29 -1.16 1.76 2.38
CA ARG A 29 -2.54 1.62 1.89
C ARG A 29 -3.34 2.84 2.32
N HIS A 30 -4.22 3.34 1.47
CA HIS A 30 -5.13 4.42 1.82
C HIS A 30 -5.91 4.17 3.14
N GLY A 31 -6.24 5.25 3.84
CA GLY A 31 -7.15 5.21 4.99
C GLY A 31 -8.54 4.68 4.62
N GLU A 32 -9.36 4.39 5.61
CA GLU A 32 -10.71 3.87 5.42
C GLU A 32 -11.58 4.78 4.52
N THR A 33 -12.43 4.16 3.70
CA THR A 33 -13.54 4.84 3.01
C THR A 33 -14.88 4.29 3.52
N GLN A 34 -15.99 4.98 3.24
CA GLN A 34 -17.32 4.44 3.57
C GLN A 34 -17.54 3.06 2.92
N TRP A 35 -16.98 2.82 1.74
CA TRP A 35 -17.08 1.52 1.08
C TRP A 35 -16.27 0.43 1.77
N ASN A 36 -15.16 0.77 2.45
CA ASN A 36 -14.50 -0.20 3.32
C ASN A 36 -15.39 -0.58 4.51
N ALA A 37 -15.98 0.40 5.20
CA ALA A 37 -16.87 0.15 6.33
C ALA A 37 -18.10 -0.68 5.94
N ASP A 38 -18.62 -0.47 4.73
CA ASP A 38 -19.77 -1.19 4.18
C ASP A 38 -19.41 -2.55 3.55
N GLY A 39 -18.13 -2.91 3.46
CA GLY A 39 -17.68 -4.14 2.79
C GLY A 39 -17.89 -4.14 1.27
N ARG A 40 -17.94 -2.96 0.64
CA ARG A 40 -18.10 -2.76 -0.80
C ARG A 40 -16.76 -2.77 -1.54
N ILE A 41 -16.77 -3.38 -2.72
CA ILE A 41 -15.61 -3.45 -3.62
C ILE A 41 -15.45 -2.10 -4.32
N GLN A 42 -14.28 -1.48 -4.16
CA GLN A 42 -14.01 -0.15 -4.74
C GLN A 42 -13.42 -0.22 -6.15
N GLY A 43 -12.39 -1.06 -6.34
CA GLY A 43 -11.61 -1.08 -7.57
C GLY A 43 -11.14 0.32 -7.98
N GLN A 44 -11.39 0.72 -9.23
CA GLN A 44 -10.99 2.03 -9.72
C GLN A 44 -12.07 3.12 -9.57
N THR A 45 -13.23 2.79 -9.02
CA THR A 45 -14.22 3.80 -8.63
C THR A 45 -13.63 4.77 -7.61
N ASP A 46 -13.76 6.06 -7.88
CA ASP A 46 -13.13 7.12 -7.09
C ASP A 46 -13.99 7.48 -5.88
N VAL A 47 -13.61 6.96 -4.71
CA VAL A 47 -14.30 7.12 -3.43
C VAL A 47 -13.38 7.90 -2.48
N HIS A 48 -13.97 8.85 -1.74
CA HIS A 48 -13.25 9.66 -0.75
C HIS A 48 -13.03 8.88 0.57
N LEU A 49 -12.09 9.37 1.39
CA LEU A 49 -11.88 8.85 2.75
C LEU A 49 -13.11 9.10 3.62
N SER A 50 -13.39 8.21 4.56
CA SER A 50 -14.29 8.52 5.68
C SER A 50 -13.59 9.48 6.65
N ASP A 51 -14.35 10.08 7.57
CA ASP A 51 -13.75 10.87 8.67
C ASP A 51 -12.72 10.04 9.46
N ARG A 52 -13.04 8.75 9.68
CA ARG A 52 -12.12 7.78 10.28
C ARG A 52 -10.89 7.55 9.42
N GLY A 53 -11.04 7.44 8.11
CA GLY A 53 -9.92 7.32 7.17
C GLY A 53 -9.01 8.55 7.17
N GLU A 54 -9.56 9.76 7.28
CA GLU A 54 -8.75 10.96 7.44
C GLU A 54 -7.97 10.95 8.77
N MET A 55 -8.59 10.52 9.87
CA MET A 55 -7.90 10.38 11.16
C MET A 55 -6.79 9.32 11.09
N GLN A 56 -7.04 8.19 10.45
CA GLN A 56 -6.03 7.14 10.20
C GLN A 56 -4.84 7.69 9.40
N ALA A 57 -5.10 8.46 8.34
CA ALA A 57 -4.04 9.06 7.53
C ALA A 57 -3.20 10.07 8.33
N ARG A 58 -3.82 10.90 9.18
CA ARG A 58 -3.08 11.83 10.06
C ARG A 58 -2.28 11.11 11.14
N ALA A 59 -2.71 9.93 11.59
CA ALA A 59 -1.96 9.13 12.56
C ALA A 59 -0.60 8.64 12.01
N LEU A 60 -0.39 8.68 10.68
CA LEU A 60 0.93 8.43 10.08
C LEU A 60 1.93 9.56 10.33
N VAL A 61 1.50 10.80 10.58
CA VAL A 61 2.40 11.96 10.79
C VAL A 61 3.43 11.69 11.90
N PRO A 62 3.04 11.32 13.15
CA PRO A 62 4.01 10.98 14.18
C PRO A 62 4.80 9.71 13.86
N ARG A 63 4.20 8.73 13.18
CA ARG A 63 4.86 7.47 12.79
C ARG A 63 5.97 7.69 11.78
N LEU A 64 5.84 8.69 10.93
CA LEU A 64 6.80 9.05 9.88
C LEU A 64 7.78 10.12 10.34
N ALA A 65 7.68 10.64 11.57
CA ALA A 65 8.40 11.83 12.03
C ALA A 65 9.92 11.77 11.79
N ASP A 66 10.53 10.60 11.99
CA ASP A 66 11.97 10.38 11.84
C ASP A 66 12.39 9.99 10.41
N GLU A 67 11.44 9.85 9.49
CA GLU A 67 11.69 9.45 8.10
C GLU A 67 12.01 10.68 7.23
N LEU A 68 13.19 10.69 6.60
CA LEU A 68 13.61 11.73 5.66
C LEU A 68 13.04 11.47 4.25
N ILE A 69 11.75 11.75 4.08
CA ILE A 69 11.02 11.50 2.83
C ILE A 69 11.43 12.53 1.76
N ALA A 70 12.15 12.07 0.73
CA ALA A 70 12.62 12.89 -0.38
C ALA A 70 11.53 13.13 -1.45
N ALA A 71 10.64 12.16 -1.65
CA ALA A 71 9.54 12.25 -2.61
C ALA A 71 8.31 11.46 -2.16
N VAL A 72 7.14 11.92 -2.60
CA VAL A 72 5.85 11.27 -2.34
C VAL A 72 5.14 11.00 -3.66
N TYR A 73 4.77 9.74 -3.86
CA TYR A 73 3.95 9.26 -4.96
C TYR A 73 2.62 8.74 -4.43
N ALA A 74 1.56 8.89 -5.21
CA ALA A 74 0.28 8.33 -4.86
C ALA A 74 -0.51 7.92 -6.09
N SER A 75 -1.42 6.97 -5.91
CA SER A 75 -2.52 6.82 -6.86
C SER A 75 -3.30 8.12 -6.98
N ASP A 76 -3.73 8.42 -8.20
CA ASP A 76 -4.59 9.56 -8.50
C ASP A 76 -6.04 9.43 -7.99
N LEU A 77 -6.43 8.26 -7.45
CA LEU A 77 -7.70 8.10 -6.74
C LEU A 77 -7.68 8.82 -5.39
N GLN A 78 -8.77 9.51 -5.07
CA GLN A 78 -8.91 10.43 -3.94
C GLN A 78 -8.47 9.85 -2.62
N ARG A 79 -8.96 8.66 -2.26
CA ARG A 79 -8.56 7.99 -1.02
C ARG A 79 -7.05 7.84 -0.86
N ALA A 80 -6.30 7.59 -1.94
CA ALA A 80 -4.86 7.36 -1.87
C ALA A 80 -4.06 8.66 -1.81
N TRP A 81 -4.25 9.59 -2.75
CA TRP A 81 -3.50 10.85 -2.71
C TRP A 81 -3.89 11.71 -1.51
N ARG A 82 -5.14 11.65 -1.03
CA ARG A 82 -5.55 12.34 0.20
C ARG A 82 -4.90 11.71 1.43
N THR A 83 -4.73 10.39 1.46
CA THR A 83 -3.96 9.73 2.52
C THR A 83 -2.51 10.20 2.51
N ALA A 84 -1.87 10.28 1.34
CA ALA A 84 -0.51 10.77 1.21
C ALA A 84 -0.35 12.21 1.72
N ASP A 85 -1.25 13.09 1.29
CA ASP A 85 -1.30 14.51 1.64
C ASP A 85 -1.39 14.72 3.16
N LEU A 86 -2.30 13.97 3.82
CA LEU A 86 -2.45 13.99 5.28
C LEU A 86 -1.27 13.35 6.02
N ALA A 87 -0.67 12.28 5.48
CA ALA A 87 0.45 11.59 6.12
C ALA A 87 1.74 12.42 6.16
N VAL A 88 1.90 13.35 5.21
CA VAL A 88 3.05 14.27 5.14
C VAL A 88 2.68 15.70 5.53
N GLU A 89 1.56 15.89 6.22
CA GLU A 89 1.12 17.20 6.71
C GLU A 89 2.25 17.89 7.51
N GLY A 90 2.48 19.17 7.22
CA GLY A 90 3.57 19.94 7.81
C GLY A 90 4.94 19.79 7.12
N ARG A 91 5.06 18.95 6.08
CA ARG A 91 6.28 18.81 5.26
C ARG A 91 6.15 19.55 3.93
N LEU A 92 7.26 20.10 3.45
CA LEU A 92 7.35 20.75 2.13
C LEU A 92 7.69 19.73 1.03
N VAL A 93 6.92 18.66 0.91
CA VAL A 93 7.08 17.63 -0.13
C VAL A 93 5.76 17.44 -0.89
N PRO A 94 5.70 17.73 -2.20
CA PRO A 94 4.46 17.60 -2.97
C PRO A 94 4.12 16.14 -3.26
N VAL A 95 2.83 15.82 -3.29
CA VAL A 95 2.31 14.50 -3.69
C VAL A 95 2.21 14.42 -5.21
N THR A 96 3.03 13.56 -5.82
CA THR A 96 2.93 13.24 -7.26
C THR A 96 1.86 12.18 -7.47
N ARG A 97 0.77 12.56 -8.15
CA ARG A 97 -0.35 11.65 -8.46
C ARG A 97 -0.08 10.92 -9.77
N ASP A 98 -0.19 9.60 -9.77
CA ASP A 98 0.10 8.78 -10.93
C ASP A 98 -0.90 7.60 -11.05
N PRO A 99 -1.62 7.48 -12.19
CA PRO A 99 -2.55 6.38 -12.45
C PRO A 99 -1.91 4.98 -12.37
N ALA A 100 -0.59 4.86 -12.52
CA ALA A 100 0.11 3.58 -12.38
C ALA A 100 -0.14 2.93 -11.02
N TRP A 101 -0.38 3.72 -9.96
CA TRP A 101 -0.63 3.21 -8.61
C TRP A 101 -2.10 2.90 -8.30
N ARG A 102 -3.02 3.02 -9.26
CA ARG A 102 -4.44 2.69 -9.06
C ARG A 102 -4.63 1.24 -8.60
N GLU A 103 -5.68 1.03 -7.82
CA GLU A 103 -6.13 -0.30 -7.43
C GLU A 103 -6.42 -1.17 -8.66
N LEU A 104 -6.45 -2.48 -8.45
CA LEU A 104 -6.97 -3.43 -9.42
C LEU A 104 -8.39 -3.01 -9.85
N ALA A 105 -8.66 -2.97 -11.15
CA ALA A 105 -10.03 -2.81 -11.62
C ALA A 105 -10.85 -4.07 -11.27
N PHE A 106 -12.02 -3.88 -10.65
CA PHE A 106 -12.93 -4.96 -10.32
C PHE A 106 -14.12 -5.04 -11.29
N GLY A 107 -14.17 -4.17 -12.30
CA GLY A 107 -15.15 -4.21 -13.37
C GLY A 107 -16.58 -4.21 -12.83
N GLU A 108 -17.38 -5.19 -13.24
CA GLU A 108 -18.78 -5.30 -12.85
C GLU A 108 -19.03 -5.54 -11.35
N TRP A 109 -17.97 -5.80 -10.57
CA TRP A 109 -18.09 -5.99 -9.13
C TRP A 109 -17.95 -4.69 -8.33
N GLU A 110 -17.47 -3.60 -8.94
CA GLU A 110 -17.32 -2.31 -8.26
C GLU A 110 -18.69 -1.79 -7.76
N GLY A 111 -18.71 -1.32 -6.51
CA GLY A 111 -19.91 -0.85 -5.82
C GLY A 111 -20.74 -1.94 -5.15
N LEU A 112 -20.55 -3.20 -5.51
CA LEU A 112 -21.24 -4.32 -4.84
C LEU A 112 -20.59 -4.62 -3.49
N VAL A 113 -21.41 -5.05 -2.53
CA VAL A 113 -20.90 -5.75 -1.35
C VAL A 113 -20.32 -7.08 -1.82
N TYR A 114 -19.17 -7.49 -1.26
CA TYR A 114 -18.49 -8.71 -1.74
C TYR A 114 -19.39 -9.95 -1.74
N ALA A 115 -20.23 -10.11 -0.73
CA ALA A 115 -21.18 -11.22 -0.64
C ALA A 115 -22.16 -11.25 -1.83
N ASP A 116 -22.64 -10.09 -2.27
CA ASP A 116 -23.55 -9.97 -3.41
C ASP A 116 -22.83 -10.27 -4.72
N ALA A 117 -21.61 -9.77 -4.90
CA ALA A 117 -20.77 -10.09 -6.06
C ALA A 117 -20.45 -11.59 -6.13
N ALA A 118 -20.13 -12.20 -4.99
CA ALA A 118 -19.88 -13.64 -4.88
C ALA A 118 -21.14 -14.47 -5.13
N ALA A 119 -22.32 -13.99 -4.74
CA ALA A 119 -23.58 -14.66 -5.05
C ALA A 119 -23.93 -14.55 -6.55
N ARG A 120 -23.58 -13.43 -7.19
CA ARG A 120 -23.77 -13.22 -8.63
C ARG A 120 -22.87 -14.13 -9.47
N ASP A 121 -21.60 -14.25 -9.10
CA ASP A 121 -20.58 -15.01 -9.84
C ASP A 121 -19.82 -16.01 -8.94
N PRO A 122 -20.48 -17.06 -8.42
CA PRO A 122 -19.91 -17.92 -7.36
C PRO A 122 -18.66 -18.68 -7.79
N GLU A 123 -18.58 -19.11 -9.05
CA GLU A 123 -17.39 -19.79 -9.56
C GLU A 123 -16.18 -18.84 -9.65
N VAL A 124 -16.41 -17.60 -10.10
CA VAL A 124 -15.36 -16.58 -10.17
C VAL A 124 -14.86 -16.23 -8.77
N ALA A 125 -15.76 -16.02 -7.81
CA ALA A 125 -15.39 -15.75 -6.41
C ALA A 125 -14.60 -16.91 -5.79
N SER A 126 -15.10 -18.14 -5.95
CA SER A 126 -14.47 -19.38 -5.48
C SER A 126 -13.06 -19.55 -6.08
N ARG A 127 -12.90 -19.34 -7.38
CA ARG A 127 -11.62 -19.44 -8.08
C ARG A 127 -10.68 -18.30 -7.69
N ARG A 128 -11.17 -17.07 -7.52
CA ARG A 128 -10.34 -15.91 -7.14
C ARG A 128 -9.76 -16.03 -5.73
N LEU A 129 -10.45 -16.70 -4.81
CA LEU A 129 -9.90 -17.00 -3.48
C LEU A 129 -8.73 -18.01 -3.52
N ARG A 130 -8.68 -18.90 -4.54
CA ARG A 130 -7.65 -19.94 -4.67
C ARG A 130 -6.54 -19.59 -5.64
N HIS A 131 -6.88 -18.85 -6.70
CA HIS A 131 -6.02 -18.52 -7.83
C HIS A 131 -6.19 -17.04 -8.24
N PRO A 132 -5.91 -16.09 -7.32
CA PRO A 132 -6.14 -14.68 -7.60
C PRO A 132 -5.29 -14.14 -8.75
N ALA A 133 -4.11 -14.72 -9.02
CA ALA A 133 -3.28 -14.32 -10.15
C ALA A 133 -3.97 -14.56 -11.50
N ARG A 134 -4.79 -15.60 -11.58
CA ARG A 134 -5.38 -16.12 -12.83
C ARG A 134 -6.88 -15.86 -12.96
N THR A 135 -7.46 -15.09 -12.03
CA THR A 135 -8.91 -14.92 -11.96
C THR A 135 -9.26 -13.46 -11.69
N ALA A 136 -9.89 -12.82 -12.68
CA ALA A 136 -10.45 -11.49 -12.57
C ALA A 136 -12.00 -11.56 -12.58
N PRO A 137 -12.69 -10.63 -11.91
CA PRO A 137 -14.11 -10.39 -12.16
C PRO A 137 -14.39 -10.03 -13.63
N PRO A 138 -15.63 -10.17 -14.12
CA PRO A 138 -16.01 -9.67 -15.44
C PRO A 138 -15.65 -8.19 -15.63
N GLY A 139 -14.89 -7.88 -16.68
CA GLY A 139 -14.40 -6.53 -16.96
C GLY A 139 -13.32 -6.01 -16.00
N GLY A 140 -12.76 -6.86 -15.13
CA GLY A 140 -11.69 -6.51 -14.19
C GLY A 140 -10.28 -6.81 -14.71
N GLU A 141 -9.27 -6.42 -13.93
CA GLU A 141 -7.85 -6.68 -14.19
C GLU A 141 -7.39 -7.99 -13.51
N HIS A 142 -6.45 -8.70 -14.12
CA HIS A 142 -5.67 -9.74 -13.44
C HIS A 142 -4.53 -9.12 -12.61
N LEU A 143 -4.04 -9.84 -11.59
CA LEU A 143 -2.91 -9.33 -10.79
C LEU A 143 -1.64 -9.14 -11.61
N GLY A 144 -1.47 -9.92 -12.70
CA GLY A 144 -0.37 -9.72 -13.65
C GLY A 144 -0.45 -8.37 -14.35
N ASP A 145 -1.65 -7.98 -14.82
CA ASP A 145 -1.88 -6.69 -15.47
C ASP A 145 -1.55 -5.52 -14.53
N LEU A 146 -1.95 -5.65 -13.26
CA LEU A 146 -1.58 -4.67 -12.22
C LEU A 146 -0.07 -4.58 -12.04
N LEU A 147 0.62 -5.71 -11.94
CA LEU A 147 2.07 -5.72 -11.77
C LEU A 147 2.79 -5.09 -12.96
N ASP A 148 2.35 -5.40 -14.18
CA ASP A 148 2.92 -4.84 -15.41
C ASP A 148 2.69 -3.33 -15.50
N ARG A 149 1.57 -2.82 -14.99
CA ARG A 149 1.29 -1.39 -14.88
C ARG A 149 2.15 -0.68 -13.83
N VAL A 150 2.40 -1.31 -12.68
CA VAL A 150 3.14 -0.69 -11.55
C VAL A 150 4.66 -0.78 -11.74
N ARG A 151 5.16 -1.83 -12.39
CA ARG A 151 6.60 -2.10 -12.52
C ARG A 151 7.41 -0.95 -13.14
N PRO A 152 6.99 -0.30 -14.24
CA PRO A 152 7.74 0.82 -14.81
C PRO A 152 7.87 2.00 -13.84
N ALA A 153 6.81 2.31 -13.09
CA ALA A 153 6.84 3.37 -12.08
C ALA A 153 7.81 3.05 -10.94
N LEU A 154 7.83 1.79 -10.47
CA LEU A 154 8.83 1.32 -9.50
C LEU A 154 10.26 1.46 -10.02
N GLN A 155 10.53 1.00 -11.24
CA GLN A 155 11.88 1.09 -11.84
C GLN A 155 12.34 2.54 -11.99
N ALA A 156 11.44 3.45 -12.37
CA ALA A 156 11.72 4.87 -12.43
C ALA A 156 12.07 5.45 -11.04
N ILE A 157 11.35 5.03 -10.00
CA ILE A 157 11.65 5.39 -8.61
C ILE A 157 13.03 4.87 -8.20
N GLN A 158 13.35 3.59 -8.45
CA GLN A 158 14.64 3.00 -8.10
C GLN A 158 15.81 3.74 -8.75
N ALA A 159 15.66 4.09 -10.03
CA ALA A 159 16.70 4.80 -10.78
C ALA A 159 16.88 6.26 -10.32
N ARG A 160 15.81 6.92 -9.87
CA ARG A 160 15.82 8.35 -9.50
C ARG A 160 16.24 8.61 -8.06
N HIS A 161 15.93 7.68 -7.16
CA HIS A 161 15.97 7.90 -5.71
C HIS A 161 17.01 7.02 -4.99
N ALA A 162 18.10 6.65 -5.67
CA ALA A 162 19.19 5.86 -5.07
C ALA A 162 19.74 6.55 -3.81
N GLY A 163 19.71 5.85 -2.68
CA GLY A 163 20.10 6.38 -1.37
C GLY A 163 19.07 7.28 -0.70
N GLU A 164 17.89 7.45 -1.30
CA GLU A 164 16.80 8.27 -0.76
C GLU A 164 15.64 7.42 -0.25
N THR A 165 14.79 8.04 0.56
CA THR A 165 13.56 7.47 1.07
C THR A 165 12.36 8.06 0.35
N VAL A 166 11.46 7.21 -0.16
CA VAL A 166 10.25 7.63 -0.88
C VAL A 166 8.99 7.06 -0.22
N LEU A 167 7.90 7.81 -0.23
CA LEU A 167 6.59 7.33 0.22
C LEU A 167 5.67 7.10 -0.98
N ILE A 168 4.96 5.98 -0.99
CA ILE A 168 4.00 5.59 -2.02
C ILE A 168 2.65 5.28 -1.34
N ALA A 169 1.64 6.10 -1.57
CA ALA A 169 0.27 5.84 -1.11
C ALA A 169 -0.56 5.15 -2.21
N THR A 170 -1.08 3.96 -1.92
CA THR A 170 -1.78 3.11 -2.89
C THR A 170 -2.88 2.29 -2.21
N HIS A 171 -3.21 1.12 -2.73
CA HIS A 171 -4.39 0.33 -2.39
C HIS A 171 -4.04 -1.10 -1.99
N GLY A 172 -5.02 -1.81 -1.43
CA GLY A 172 -4.78 -3.12 -0.81
C GLY A 172 -4.32 -4.19 -1.79
N GLY A 173 -4.83 -4.18 -3.03
CA GLY A 173 -4.36 -5.10 -4.08
C GLY A 173 -2.94 -4.80 -4.52
N VAL A 174 -2.62 -3.52 -4.73
CA VAL A 174 -1.28 -3.06 -5.10
C VAL A 174 -0.25 -3.42 -4.03
N VAL A 175 -0.51 -3.11 -2.75
CA VAL A 175 0.41 -3.45 -1.64
C VAL A 175 0.76 -4.94 -1.67
N ARG A 176 -0.23 -5.82 -1.82
CA ARG A 176 -0.02 -7.28 -1.81
C ARG A 176 0.75 -7.77 -3.03
N VAL A 177 0.45 -7.24 -4.21
CA VAL A 177 1.22 -7.55 -5.43
C VAL A 177 2.67 -7.09 -5.29
N LEU A 178 2.91 -5.92 -4.68
CA LEU A 178 4.26 -5.46 -4.38
C LEU A 178 4.96 -6.36 -3.36
N GLY A 179 4.26 -6.83 -2.33
CA GLY A 179 4.79 -7.82 -1.40
C GLY A 179 5.24 -9.11 -2.09
N CYS A 180 4.42 -9.65 -2.99
CA CYS A 180 4.80 -10.79 -3.81
C CYS A 180 6.02 -10.48 -4.68
N PHE A 181 6.03 -9.34 -5.37
CA PHE A 181 7.14 -8.92 -6.24
C PHE A 181 8.45 -8.81 -5.47
N PHE A 182 8.46 -8.11 -4.33
CA PHE A 182 9.68 -7.93 -3.55
C PHE A 182 10.15 -9.25 -2.91
N LEU A 183 9.25 -10.10 -2.43
CA LEU A 183 9.64 -11.37 -1.80
C LEU A 183 9.89 -12.51 -2.82
N GLY A 184 9.75 -12.26 -4.12
CA GLY A 184 9.89 -13.30 -5.15
C GLY A 184 8.82 -14.39 -5.07
N LEU A 185 7.63 -14.07 -4.57
CA LEU A 185 6.51 -15.00 -4.45
C LEU A 185 5.66 -15.03 -5.72
N ASP A 186 5.02 -16.18 -5.98
CA ASP A 186 3.95 -16.27 -6.96
C ASP A 186 2.78 -15.35 -6.57
N LEU A 187 2.12 -14.72 -7.54
CA LEU A 187 1.01 -13.79 -7.31
C LEU A 187 -0.22 -14.49 -6.68
N ASP A 188 -0.35 -15.81 -6.77
CA ASP A 188 -1.37 -16.56 -6.03
C ASP A 188 -1.18 -16.48 -4.50
N ALA A 189 0.00 -16.05 -4.02
CA ALA A 189 0.26 -15.77 -2.62
C ALA A 189 -0.26 -14.39 -2.15
N ALA A 190 -0.75 -13.52 -3.04
CA ALA A 190 -1.13 -12.14 -2.69
C ALA A 190 -2.13 -12.07 -1.52
N TRP A 191 -3.12 -12.98 -1.50
CA TRP A 191 -4.11 -13.08 -0.43
C TRP A 191 -3.60 -13.71 0.87
N ARG A 192 -2.32 -14.06 0.96
CA ARG A 192 -1.67 -14.46 2.22
C ARG A 192 -1.04 -13.27 2.94
N LEU A 193 -0.96 -12.12 2.28
CA LEU A 193 -0.36 -10.90 2.79
C LEU A 193 -1.47 -9.96 3.25
N THR A 194 -1.38 -9.45 4.48
CA THR A 194 -2.34 -8.47 5.00
C THR A 194 -2.01 -7.07 4.49
N ALA A 195 -3.03 -6.24 4.28
CA ALA A 195 -2.86 -4.81 3.97
C ALA A 195 -4.04 -4.06 4.58
N GLY A 196 -3.89 -3.53 5.79
CA GLY A 196 -4.91 -2.78 6.52
C GLY A 196 -4.97 -1.32 6.08
N ASN A 197 -6.09 -0.64 6.28
CA ASN A 197 -6.20 0.80 6.02
C ASN A 197 -5.14 1.58 6.79
N ALA A 198 -4.51 2.55 6.13
CA ALA A 198 -3.33 3.27 6.63
C ALA A 198 -2.16 2.38 7.08
N GLY A 199 -2.16 1.09 6.72
CA GLY A 199 -1.07 0.17 7.03
C GLY A 199 0.20 0.55 6.26
N LEU A 200 1.32 0.55 6.97
CA LEU A 200 2.64 0.91 6.46
C LEU A 200 3.51 -0.34 6.25
N SER A 201 4.04 -0.51 5.05
CA SER A 201 5.10 -1.48 4.76
C SER A 201 6.37 -0.76 4.34
N ILE A 202 7.54 -1.30 4.67
CA ILE A 202 8.84 -0.67 4.40
C ILE A 202 9.75 -1.70 3.72
N VAL A 203 10.31 -1.32 2.58
CA VAL A 203 11.26 -2.14 1.81
C VAL A 203 12.49 -1.31 1.50
N SER A 204 13.67 -1.81 1.88
CA SER A 204 14.94 -1.33 1.33
C SER A 204 15.23 -2.06 0.02
N TRP A 205 15.13 -1.37 -1.11
CA TRP A 205 15.28 -1.98 -2.42
C TRP A 205 16.66 -1.72 -3.02
N TRP A 206 17.53 -2.70 -2.89
CA TRP A 206 18.87 -2.70 -3.46
C TRP A 206 18.86 -3.14 -4.92
N PRO A 207 19.93 -2.85 -5.69
CA PRO A 207 20.08 -3.35 -7.06
C PRO A 207 20.14 -4.88 -7.17
N ASP A 208 20.67 -5.56 -6.16
CA ASP A 208 20.81 -7.02 -6.08
C ASP A 208 19.62 -7.73 -5.44
N GLY A 209 18.80 -6.99 -4.66
CA GLY A 209 17.54 -7.50 -4.16
C GLY A 209 16.86 -6.62 -3.11
N PRO A 210 15.56 -6.79 -2.88
CA PRO A 210 14.85 -6.08 -1.84
C PRO A 210 15.01 -6.76 -0.46
N ILE A 211 15.02 -5.94 0.58
CA ILE A 211 14.92 -6.34 1.99
C ILE A 211 13.59 -5.81 2.53
N LEU A 212 12.70 -6.70 2.93
CA LEU A 212 11.46 -6.33 3.61
C LEU A 212 11.74 -6.04 5.08
N GLU A 213 11.65 -4.78 5.48
CA GLU A 213 11.93 -4.33 6.84
C GLU A 213 10.71 -4.41 7.76
N SER A 214 9.54 -4.08 7.20
CA SER A 214 8.27 -4.08 7.93
C SER A 214 7.11 -4.34 6.98
N TRP A 215 6.08 -5.04 7.46
CA TRP A 215 4.90 -5.36 6.67
C TRP A 215 3.63 -5.02 7.41
N ASN A 216 2.79 -4.18 6.81
CA ASN A 216 1.46 -3.81 7.31
C ASN A 216 1.45 -3.38 8.79
N ASP A 217 2.42 -2.56 9.19
CA ASP A 217 2.48 -1.93 10.50
C ASP A 217 1.30 -0.94 10.66
N THR A 218 0.47 -1.23 11.65
CA THR A 218 -0.71 -0.42 12.04
C THR A 218 -0.60 0.04 13.50
N SER A 219 0.58 -0.06 14.11
CA SER A 219 0.80 0.30 15.52
C SER A 219 0.39 1.75 15.85
N HIS A 220 0.56 2.66 14.90
CA HIS A 220 0.18 4.07 15.00
C HIS A 220 -1.34 4.30 15.14
N LEU A 221 -2.16 3.29 14.85
CA LEU A 221 -3.63 3.36 14.97
C LEU A 221 -4.15 2.93 16.35
N ARG A 222 -3.33 2.23 17.16
CA ARG A 222 -3.74 1.62 18.43
C ARG A 222 -4.07 2.62 19.53
N GLY A 223 -3.47 3.81 19.50
CA GLY A 223 -3.70 4.85 20.52
C GLY A 223 -4.98 5.67 20.31
N ALA A 224 -5.68 5.48 19.20
CA ALA A 224 -6.80 6.33 18.77
C ALA A 224 -8.09 5.54 18.48
N ASP A 225 -8.14 4.24 18.82
CA ASP A 225 -9.22 3.31 18.44
C ASP A 225 -9.46 3.28 16.91
N LEU A 226 -8.42 3.55 16.11
CA LEU A 226 -8.48 3.69 14.66
C LEU A 226 -8.12 2.41 13.91
N GLU A 227 -8.15 1.25 14.57
CA GLU A 227 -7.77 -0.03 13.98
C GLU A 227 -8.38 -0.26 12.60
N ALA A 228 -7.56 -0.81 11.70
CA ALA A 228 -7.97 -1.10 10.35
C ALA A 228 -9.13 -2.09 10.34
N VAL A 229 -10.16 -1.81 9.53
CA VAL A 229 -11.20 -2.80 9.25
C VAL A 229 -10.54 -3.94 8.46
N PRO A 230 -10.73 -5.21 8.87
CA PRO A 230 -10.25 -6.35 8.09
C PRO A 230 -10.76 -6.26 6.65
N ASP A 231 -9.97 -6.70 5.67
CA ASP A 231 -10.40 -6.76 4.27
C ASP A 231 -11.51 -7.82 4.13
N THR A 232 -12.75 -7.44 4.39
CA THR A 232 -13.89 -8.35 4.41
C THR A 232 -14.20 -8.78 2.99
N GLY A 233 -14.00 -10.07 2.71
CA GLY A 233 -14.48 -10.73 1.49
C GLY A 233 -13.42 -10.97 0.42
N LEU A 234 -12.48 -10.04 0.19
CA LEU A 234 -11.42 -10.22 -0.82
C LEU A 234 -10.37 -11.25 -0.43
N VAL A 235 -10.19 -11.46 0.87
CA VAL A 235 -9.21 -12.36 1.47
C VAL A 235 -9.91 -13.15 2.57
N ARG A 236 -9.45 -14.38 2.85
CA ARG A 236 -9.95 -15.11 4.02
C ARG A 236 -9.58 -14.33 5.29
N PRO A 237 -10.50 -14.17 6.26
CA PRO A 237 -10.14 -13.59 7.54
C PRO A 237 -9.03 -14.44 8.19
N ALA A 238 -8.08 -13.76 8.83
CA ALA A 238 -7.00 -14.37 9.59
C ALA A 238 -7.52 -14.97 10.91
#